data_AF-A0AAN8PME9-F1
#
_entry.id   AF-A0AAN8PME9-F1
#
_cell.length_a   1.000
_cell.length_b   1.000
_cell.length_c   1.000
_cell.angle_alpha   90.00
_cell.angle_beta   90.00
_cell.angle_gamma   90.00
#
_symmetry.space_group_name_H-M   'P 1'
#
loop_
_entity.id
_entity.type
_entity.pdbx_description
1 polymer ?
#
loop_
_entity_poly.entity_id
_entity_poly.type
_entity_poly.pdbx_seq_one_letter_code
_entity_poly.pdbx_strand_id
1 'polypeptide(L)'
;MEEKLFRIDVEGPDTFSRGSTRRSALTDLPSASPTIPLFYFHLYHHVIRYEAPASVGEKKLEDLSYDGTISNGQMKGGLGQLVDGLYGEDVFDPRDPSDAGSRWIGWLNESLPGQQLDITFEFDSPREFSFAHVYVNNMFTRSVQVFSSAMVFFSLDGVRYQPTPVRMTMEPDLSRESARNVSIPLENRVGKFVKIQFGFLAHWILISEISFESGEFQ
;
A
#
# COMPACT_ATOMS: atom_id res chain seq x y z
N MET A 1 1.74 73.11 28.55
CA MET A 1 1.41 73.05 27.11
C MET A 1 0.69 71.73 26.89
N GLU A 2 -0.59 71.69 27.27
CA GLU A 2 -1.75 72.10 26.45
C GLU A 2 -1.95 71.12 25.29
N GLU A 3 -2.92 70.19 25.46
CA GLU A 3 -4.32 70.29 24.96
C GLU A 3 -4.39 69.88 23.48
N LYS A 4 -5.27 68.98 23.02
CA LYS A 4 -6.74 69.04 23.11
C LYS A 4 -7.31 67.67 22.68
N LEU A 5 -8.09 67.00 23.53
CA LEU A 5 -9.58 66.95 23.58
C LEU A 5 -10.23 66.20 22.39
N PHE A 6 -10.80 65.01 22.61
CA PHE A 6 -12.14 64.68 23.16
C PHE A 6 -13.32 65.06 22.25
N ARG A 7 -14.21 64.08 22.00
CA ARG A 7 -15.67 64.07 22.29
C ARG A 7 -16.33 62.84 21.60
N ILE A 8 -17.47 62.26 21.99
CA ILE A 8 -18.32 62.08 23.19
C ILE A 8 -19.30 60.94 22.79
N ASP A 9 -19.79 60.19 23.77
CA ASP A 9 -20.76 59.09 23.73
C ASP A 9 -22.10 59.37 23.02
N VAL A 10 -22.77 58.32 22.52
CA VAL A 10 -24.22 58.16 22.65
C VAL A 10 -24.60 56.67 22.69
N GLU A 11 -25.14 56.19 23.82
CA GLU A 11 -25.95 54.97 23.89
C GLU A 11 -27.34 55.22 23.30
N GLY A 12 -27.90 54.23 22.59
CA GLY A 12 -29.32 54.15 22.28
C GLY A 12 -29.75 52.69 22.18
N PRO A 13 -30.80 52.26 22.90
CA PRO A 13 -31.41 50.93 22.72
C PRO A 13 -32.53 50.96 21.67
N ASP A 14 -32.99 49.76 21.30
CA ASP A 14 -34.22 49.46 20.54
C ASP A 14 -34.13 49.70 19.01
N THR A 15 -34.51 48.81 18.07
CA THR A 15 -35.47 47.70 18.08
C THR A 15 -35.35 46.89 16.76
N PHE A 16 -35.97 45.70 16.76
CA PHE A 16 -36.59 44.99 15.62
C PHE A 16 -35.74 44.10 14.68
N SER A 17 -35.67 42.83 15.09
CA SER A 17 -36.16 41.63 14.37
C SER A 17 -36.09 41.60 12.83
N ARG A 18 -35.25 40.70 12.30
CA ARG A 18 -35.63 39.66 11.31
C ARG A 18 -34.44 38.75 11.00
N GLY A 19 -34.69 37.43 10.99
CA GLY A 19 -33.83 36.50 10.25
C GLY A 19 -33.24 35.37 11.08
N SER A 20 -34.04 34.32 11.27
CA SER A 20 -33.62 32.93 11.51
C SER A 20 -32.28 32.57 10.87
N THR A 21 -31.42 31.82 11.58
CA THR A 21 -31.12 30.39 11.26
C THR A 21 -29.87 29.89 12.01
N ARG A 22 -30.09 28.83 12.82
CA ARG A 22 -29.18 27.75 13.27
C ARG A 22 -28.07 28.04 14.30
N ARG A 23 -28.29 27.38 15.44
CA ARG A 23 -27.35 27.05 16.52
C ARG A 23 -26.02 26.51 15.99
N SER A 24 -24.92 27.14 16.41
CA SER A 24 -23.61 26.51 16.50
C SER A 24 -23.65 25.51 17.66
N ALA A 25 -23.74 24.22 17.34
CA ALA A 25 -23.43 23.15 18.27
C ALA A 25 -21.99 22.75 18.01
N LEU A 26 -21.07 23.30 18.82
CA LEU A 26 -19.72 22.78 18.95
C LEU A 26 -19.86 21.47 19.75
N THR A 27 -20.07 20.36 19.04
CA THR A 27 -20.03 19.02 19.63
C THR A 27 -18.64 18.45 19.47
N ASP A 28 -18.10 18.01 20.61
CA ASP A 28 -16.84 17.30 20.80
C ASP A 28 -16.56 16.26 19.70
N LEU A 29 -15.37 16.33 19.13
CA LEU A 29 -14.79 15.25 18.33
C LEU A 29 -14.37 14.12 19.27
N PRO A 30 -14.89 12.88 19.13
CA PRO A 30 -14.31 11.77 19.85
C PRO A 30 -12.96 11.41 19.21
N SER A 31 -11.90 11.66 19.97
CA SER A 31 -10.60 11.01 19.81
C SER A 31 -10.77 9.53 20.14
N ALA A 32 -10.94 8.72 19.12
CA ALA A 32 -10.79 7.27 19.21
C ALA A 32 -10.44 6.74 17.81
N SER A 33 -9.17 6.46 17.59
CA SER A 33 -8.76 5.55 16.51
C SER A 33 -9.48 4.23 16.75
N PRO A 34 -10.25 3.69 15.77
CA PRO A 34 -10.88 2.41 15.98
C PRO A 34 -9.77 1.35 15.98
N THR A 35 -9.54 0.73 17.13
CA THR A 35 -8.75 -0.51 17.21
C THR A 35 -9.49 -1.52 16.34
N ILE A 36 -8.96 -1.78 15.14
CA ILE A 36 -9.50 -2.78 14.23
C ILE A 36 -9.51 -4.12 15.01
N PRO A 37 -10.67 -4.78 15.19
CA PRO A 37 -10.73 -6.03 15.93
C PRO A 37 -9.80 -7.07 15.30
N LEU A 38 -9.10 -7.91 16.08
CA LEU A 38 -8.25 -8.99 15.55
C LEU A 38 -9.00 -9.98 14.63
N PHE A 39 -10.33 -10.02 14.74
CA PHE A 39 -11.20 -10.75 13.82
C PHE A 39 -11.19 -10.17 12.40
N TYR A 40 -11.01 -8.85 12.23
CA TYR A 40 -10.85 -8.21 10.93
C TYR A 40 -9.50 -8.59 10.29
N PHE A 41 -8.43 -8.74 11.08
CA PHE A 41 -7.15 -9.22 10.56
C PHE A 41 -7.21 -10.65 9.98
N HIS A 42 -8.15 -11.49 10.43
CA HIS A 42 -8.35 -12.84 9.88
C HIS A 42 -9.31 -12.90 8.67
N LEU A 43 -9.96 -11.79 8.30
CA LEU A 43 -11.06 -11.78 7.32
C LEU A 43 -10.72 -11.11 5.98
N TYR A 44 -9.51 -10.55 5.81
CA TYR A 44 -9.18 -9.74 4.62
C TYR A 44 -8.18 -10.35 3.64
N HIS A 45 -7.61 -11.51 3.94
CA HIS A 45 -6.62 -12.13 3.07
C HIS A 45 -7.16 -13.47 2.59
N HIS A 46 -8.04 -13.39 1.59
CA HIS A 46 -8.49 -14.56 0.83
C HIS A 46 -7.38 -15.20 -0.01
N VAL A 47 -6.18 -14.61 0.03
CA VAL A 47 -4.94 -15.19 -0.49
C VAL A 47 -4.60 -16.41 0.35
N ILE A 48 -4.52 -17.57 -0.30
CA ILE A 48 -4.14 -18.84 0.36
C ILE A 48 -2.66 -19.17 0.17
N ARG A 49 -2.01 -18.57 -0.83
CA ARG A 49 -0.56 -18.61 -1.07
C ARG A 49 -0.14 -17.58 -2.11
N TYR A 50 1.14 -17.22 -2.10
CA TYR A 50 1.77 -16.52 -3.22
C TYR A 50 3.07 -17.20 -3.66
N GLU A 51 3.45 -16.89 -4.89
CA GLU A 51 4.72 -17.25 -5.50
C GLU A 51 5.45 -15.99 -5.94
N ALA A 52 6.76 -15.94 -5.68
CA ALA A 52 7.63 -14.84 -6.07
C ALA A 52 9.08 -15.34 -6.24
N PRO A 53 9.95 -14.63 -6.96
CA PRO A 53 11.39 -14.79 -6.82
C PRO A 53 11.80 -14.63 -5.35
N ALA A 54 12.70 -15.49 -4.88
CA ALA A 54 13.31 -15.28 -3.57
C ALA A 54 14.19 -14.02 -3.62
N SER A 55 14.18 -13.23 -2.56
CA SER A 55 15.16 -12.13 -2.41
C SER A 55 16.58 -12.71 -2.40
N VAL A 56 17.53 -11.98 -2.99
CA VAL A 56 18.93 -12.40 -3.08
C VAL A 56 19.83 -11.27 -2.58
N GLY A 57 20.86 -11.62 -1.81
CA GLY A 57 21.88 -10.69 -1.34
C GLY A 57 21.68 -10.31 0.12
N GLU A 58 20.74 -9.40 0.39
CA GLU A 58 20.55 -8.86 1.74
C GLU A 58 19.52 -9.66 2.53
N LYS A 59 20.01 -10.46 3.48
CA LYS A 59 19.19 -11.33 4.34
C LYS A 59 18.03 -10.61 5.03
N LYS A 60 18.18 -9.32 5.35
CA LYS A 60 17.10 -8.54 5.98
C LYS A 60 15.97 -8.18 5.02
N LEU A 61 16.19 -8.27 3.72
CA LEU A 61 15.20 -8.04 2.66
C LEU A 61 14.62 -9.36 2.13
N GLU A 62 14.96 -10.49 2.75
CA GLU A 62 14.26 -11.75 2.55
C GLU A 62 12.90 -11.73 3.25
N ASP A 63 12.02 -12.62 2.81
CA ASP A 63 10.75 -12.87 3.48
C ASP A 63 10.97 -13.75 4.72
N LEU A 64 11.00 -13.13 5.89
CA LEU A 64 11.37 -13.76 7.16
C LEU A 64 10.24 -14.61 7.76
N SER A 65 9.00 -14.46 7.28
CA SER A 65 7.85 -15.23 7.74
C SER A 65 7.32 -16.22 6.69
N TYR A 66 8.02 -16.37 5.55
CA TYR A 66 7.55 -17.27 4.49
C TYR A 66 7.44 -18.72 4.97
N ASP A 67 6.22 -19.26 4.99
CA ASP A 67 5.92 -20.60 5.47
C ASP A 67 5.89 -21.68 4.36
N GLY A 68 6.12 -21.26 3.12
CA GLY A 68 6.17 -22.13 1.95
C GLY A 68 7.55 -22.75 1.72
N THR A 69 7.79 -23.18 0.48
CA THR A 69 9.08 -23.74 0.06
C THR A 69 9.87 -22.72 -0.73
N ILE A 70 11.15 -22.56 -0.39
CA ILE A 70 12.11 -21.78 -1.18
C ILE A 70 13.03 -22.77 -1.90
N SER A 71 12.96 -22.82 -3.23
CA SER A 71 13.81 -23.69 -4.04
C SER A 71 14.16 -23.03 -5.37
N ASN A 72 15.40 -23.21 -5.84
CA ASN A 72 15.88 -22.65 -7.12
C ASN A 72 15.62 -21.14 -7.27
N GLY A 73 15.76 -20.36 -6.19
CA GLY A 73 15.51 -18.91 -6.20
C GLY A 73 14.04 -18.52 -6.35
N GLN A 74 13.11 -19.42 -6.02
CA GLN A 74 11.66 -19.19 -6.08
C GLN A 74 11.01 -19.58 -4.76
N MET A 75 10.16 -18.69 -4.25
CA MET A 75 9.22 -18.93 -3.15
C MET A 75 7.92 -19.47 -3.72
N LYS A 76 7.45 -20.62 -3.23
CA LYS A 76 6.20 -21.24 -3.68
C LYS A 76 5.43 -21.89 -2.53
N GLY A 77 4.10 -21.84 -2.66
CA GLY A 77 3.20 -22.68 -1.88
C GLY A 77 2.90 -22.20 -0.46
N GLY A 78 3.30 -20.98 -0.09
CA GLY A 78 3.07 -20.43 1.25
C GLY A 78 2.66 -18.96 1.26
N LEU A 79 2.54 -18.44 2.47
CA LEU A 79 2.27 -17.07 2.87
C LEU A 79 3.48 -16.54 3.65
N GLY A 80 3.51 -15.23 3.90
CA GLY A 80 4.62 -14.55 4.56
C GLY A 80 4.37 -13.05 4.57
N GLN A 81 5.43 -12.25 4.61
CA GLN A 81 5.32 -10.81 4.91
C GLN A 81 4.45 -10.03 3.92
N LEU A 82 4.33 -10.46 2.66
CA LEU A 82 3.56 -9.70 1.66
C LEU A 82 2.06 -9.59 1.93
N VAL A 83 1.52 -10.40 2.85
CA VAL A 83 0.08 -10.49 3.10
C VAL A 83 -0.21 -10.70 4.60
N ASP A 84 0.71 -10.27 5.47
CA ASP A 84 0.58 -10.42 6.92
C ASP A 84 -0.12 -9.22 7.58
N GLY A 85 -0.40 -8.17 6.81
CA GLY A 85 -1.08 -6.96 7.26
C GLY A 85 -0.17 -5.96 7.97
N LEU A 86 1.15 -6.14 7.90
CA LEU A 86 2.14 -5.27 8.52
C LEU A 86 2.83 -4.36 7.47
N TYR A 87 3.06 -3.12 7.85
CA TYR A 87 3.64 -2.11 6.96
C TYR A 87 5.06 -1.74 7.37
N GLY A 88 5.92 -1.51 6.39
CA GLY A 88 7.28 -1.05 6.62
C GLY A 88 7.38 0.45 6.89
N GLU A 89 8.45 0.85 7.59
CA GLU A 89 8.75 2.25 7.87
C GLU A 89 9.29 2.97 6.63
N ASP A 90 9.14 4.31 6.60
CA ASP A 90 9.67 5.16 5.53
C ASP A 90 11.18 4.97 5.34
N VAL A 91 11.90 4.96 6.47
CA VAL A 91 13.35 4.82 6.51
C VAL A 91 13.72 3.51 7.18
N PHE A 92 14.48 2.69 6.46
CA PHE A 92 15.04 1.44 6.94
C PHE A 92 16.53 1.38 6.58
N ASP A 93 17.38 0.97 7.51
CA ASP A 93 18.79 0.67 7.22
C ASP A 93 19.04 -0.85 7.34
N PRO A 94 19.24 -1.58 6.23
CA PRO A 94 19.52 -3.01 6.27
C PRO A 94 20.78 -3.37 7.07
N ARG A 95 21.65 -2.39 7.34
CA ARG A 95 22.91 -2.59 8.05
C ARG A 95 22.80 -2.29 9.54
N ASP A 96 21.71 -1.70 10.02
CA ASP A 96 21.55 -1.41 11.45
C ASP A 96 21.41 -2.71 12.23
N PRO A 97 22.39 -3.11 13.06
CA PRO A 97 22.35 -4.38 13.77
C PRO A 97 21.26 -4.44 14.85
N SER A 98 20.70 -3.30 15.27
CA SER A 98 19.61 -3.24 16.24
C SER A 98 18.24 -3.56 15.64
N ASP A 99 18.12 -3.47 14.31
CA ASP A 99 16.91 -3.87 13.60
C ASP A 99 16.90 -5.39 13.38
N ALA A 100 16.02 -6.07 14.12
CA ALA A 100 15.89 -7.53 14.14
C ALA A 100 15.38 -8.13 12.81
N GLY A 101 14.94 -7.31 11.85
CA GLY A 101 14.53 -7.76 10.53
C GLY A 101 13.64 -6.73 9.84
N SER A 102 13.88 -6.49 8.54
CA SER A 102 13.09 -5.53 7.78
C SER A 102 11.64 -5.99 7.67
N ARG A 103 10.71 -5.03 7.67
CA ARG A 103 9.36 -5.26 7.13
C ARG A 103 9.35 -5.29 5.60
N TRP A 104 10.44 -4.90 4.96
CA TRP A 104 10.55 -4.86 3.51
C TRP A 104 11.06 -6.18 2.96
N ILE A 105 10.38 -6.72 1.95
CA ILE A 105 10.95 -7.70 1.04
C ILE A 105 11.51 -6.93 -0.15
N GLY A 106 12.74 -7.24 -0.54
CA GLY A 106 13.46 -6.51 -1.56
C GLY A 106 13.92 -7.37 -2.73
N TRP A 107 13.76 -6.86 -3.94
CA TRP A 107 14.29 -7.48 -5.15
C TRP A 107 15.22 -6.52 -5.87
N LEU A 108 16.40 -7.03 -6.23
CA LEU A 108 17.38 -6.33 -7.04
C LEU A 108 17.08 -6.60 -8.52
N ASN A 109 16.97 -5.55 -9.32
CA ASN A 109 16.65 -5.62 -10.74
C ASN A 109 17.58 -6.58 -11.50
N GLU A 110 18.89 -6.43 -11.30
CA GLU A 110 19.93 -7.20 -11.99
C GLU A 110 19.93 -8.69 -11.62
N SER A 111 19.28 -9.06 -10.51
CA SER A 111 19.16 -10.45 -10.08
C SER A 111 18.00 -11.20 -10.76
N LEU A 112 17.07 -10.47 -11.39
CA LEU A 112 15.84 -11.05 -11.95
C LEU A 112 15.95 -11.33 -13.45
N PRO A 113 15.57 -12.53 -13.91
CA PRO A 113 15.46 -12.82 -15.33
C PRO A 113 14.49 -11.84 -16.01
N GLY A 114 14.93 -11.19 -17.07
CA GLY A 114 14.10 -10.23 -17.81
C GLY A 114 13.87 -8.89 -17.09
N GLN A 115 14.51 -8.64 -15.94
CA GLN A 115 14.45 -7.36 -15.22
C GLN A 115 13.01 -6.95 -14.83
N GLN A 116 12.21 -7.94 -14.46
CA GLN A 116 10.82 -7.78 -14.05
C GLN A 116 10.56 -8.64 -12.81
N LEU A 117 9.78 -8.10 -11.87
CA LEU A 117 9.39 -8.79 -10.66
C LEU A 117 7.97 -9.34 -10.83
N ASP A 118 7.86 -10.66 -10.96
CA ASP A 118 6.59 -11.37 -11.05
C ASP A 118 6.19 -11.92 -9.68
N ILE A 119 5.02 -11.52 -9.18
CA ILE A 119 4.41 -12.08 -7.98
C ILE A 119 3.02 -12.62 -8.33
N THR A 120 2.76 -13.88 -7.99
CA THR A 120 1.47 -14.54 -8.28
C THR A 120 0.78 -14.91 -6.98
N PHE A 121 -0.47 -14.49 -6.83
CA PHE A 121 -1.33 -14.79 -5.69
C PHE A 121 -2.42 -15.77 -6.11
N GLU A 122 -2.68 -16.78 -5.27
CA GLU A 122 -3.84 -17.66 -5.40
C GLU A 122 -4.84 -17.36 -4.28
N PHE A 123 -6.11 -17.30 -4.66
CA PHE A 123 -7.23 -17.05 -3.75
C PHE A 123 -8.00 -18.34 -3.46
N ASP A 124 -8.68 -18.38 -2.32
CA ASP A 124 -9.54 -19.49 -1.88
C ASP A 124 -10.61 -19.87 -2.92
N SER A 125 -11.23 -18.89 -3.55
CA SER A 125 -12.26 -19.01 -4.58
C SER A 125 -12.06 -17.98 -5.70
N PRO A 126 -12.73 -18.14 -6.86
CA PRO A 126 -12.85 -17.05 -7.83
C PRO A 126 -13.47 -15.79 -7.21
N ARG A 127 -12.93 -14.62 -7.58
CA ARG A 127 -13.28 -13.31 -7.03
C ARG A 127 -13.31 -12.25 -8.12
N GLU A 128 -14.10 -11.21 -7.89
CA GLU A 128 -14.14 -9.99 -8.70
C GLU A 128 -13.27 -8.92 -8.03
N PHE A 129 -12.23 -8.44 -8.73
CA PHE A 129 -11.19 -7.58 -8.15
C PHE A 129 -11.37 -6.11 -8.53
N SER A 130 -11.51 -5.24 -7.52
CA SER A 130 -11.65 -3.79 -7.70
C SER A 130 -10.30 -3.07 -7.63
N PHE A 131 -9.47 -3.38 -6.63
CA PHE A 131 -8.15 -2.76 -6.45
C PHE A 131 -7.10 -3.74 -5.93
N ALA A 132 -5.85 -3.54 -6.33
CA ALA A 132 -4.68 -4.03 -5.61
C ALA A 132 -3.97 -2.85 -4.94
N HIS A 133 -3.59 -2.99 -3.69
CA HIS A 133 -2.91 -2.00 -2.90
C HIS A 133 -1.51 -2.51 -2.58
N VAL A 134 -0.49 -1.86 -3.15
CA VAL A 134 0.92 -2.26 -2.98
C VAL A 134 1.58 -1.21 -2.10
N TYR A 135 2.01 -1.60 -0.91
CA TYR A 135 2.77 -0.73 -0.03
C TYR A 135 4.26 -0.81 -0.35
N VAL A 136 4.78 0.29 -0.90
CA VAL A 136 6.11 0.37 -1.52
C VAL A 136 6.96 1.44 -0.87
N ASN A 137 8.27 1.20 -0.80
CA ASN A 137 9.24 2.20 -0.34
C ASN A 137 9.72 3.09 -1.52
N ASN A 138 10.17 4.31 -1.22
CA ASN A 138 10.69 5.26 -2.22
C ASN A 138 11.97 5.97 -1.76
N MET A 139 12.88 5.27 -1.08
CA MET A 139 14.17 5.80 -0.63
C MET A 139 15.16 5.92 -1.80
N PHE A 140 14.90 6.86 -2.71
CA PHE A 140 15.63 7.01 -3.96
C PHE A 140 17.11 7.35 -3.77
N THR A 141 17.50 7.97 -2.64
CA THR A 141 18.91 8.21 -2.29
C THR A 141 19.68 6.92 -2.03
N ARG A 142 18.99 5.82 -1.77
CA ARG A 142 19.56 4.46 -1.62
C ARG A 142 19.18 3.53 -2.77
N SER A 143 18.85 4.09 -3.93
CA SER A 143 18.50 3.32 -5.14
C SER A 143 17.26 2.43 -5.00
N VAL A 144 16.35 2.80 -4.10
CA VAL A 144 15.00 2.21 -3.96
C VAL A 144 13.98 3.18 -4.53
N GLN A 145 13.14 2.73 -5.44
CA GLN A 145 12.01 3.52 -5.92
C GLN A 145 10.76 2.66 -6.01
N VAL A 146 9.61 3.34 -6.07
CA VAL A 146 8.37 2.70 -6.52
C VAL A 146 8.56 2.07 -7.91
N PHE A 147 7.75 1.07 -8.23
CA PHE A 147 7.81 0.40 -9.54
C PHE A 147 7.47 1.38 -10.69
N SER A 148 8.04 1.17 -11.88
CA SER A 148 7.77 1.99 -13.08
C SER A 148 6.44 1.65 -13.74
N SER A 149 6.04 0.39 -13.60
CA SER A 149 4.79 -0.12 -14.13
C SER A 149 4.35 -1.35 -13.36
N ALA A 150 3.05 -1.58 -13.36
CA ALA A 150 2.43 -2.82 -12.90
C ALA A 150 1.53 -3.35 -14.00
N MET A 151 1.77 -4.59 -14.41
CA MET A 151 0.91 -5.34 -15.31
C MET A 151 0.22 -6.45 -14.52
N VAL A 152 -1.10 -6.41 -14.44
CA VAL A 152 -1.90 -7.36 -13.66
C VAL A 152 -2.65 -8.30 -14.57
N PHE A 153 -2.39 -9.59 -14.41
CA PHE A 153 -2.99 -10.69 -15.16
C PHE A 153 -3.89 -11.53 -14.25
N PHE A 154 -5.00 -12.01 -14.81
CA PHE A 154 -5.99 -12.80 -14.08
C PHE A 154 -6.14 -14.17 -14.72
N SER A 155 -6.32 -15.21 -13.91
CA SER A 155 -6.60 -16.57 -14.36
C SER A 155 -7.57 -17.27 -13.40
N LEU A 156 -8.34 -18.23 -13.91
CA LEU A 156 -9.18 -19.11 -13.09
C LEU A 156 -8.46 -20.41 -12.70
N ASP A 157 -7.49 -20.86 -13.50
CA ASP A 157 -6.82 -22.16 -13.35
C ASP A 157 -5.31 -22.04 -13.04
N GLY A 158 -4.77 -20.82 -13.00
CA GLY A 158 -3.36 -20.54 -12.72
C GLY A 158 -2.42 -20.81 -13.90
N VAL A 159 -2.95 -21.31 -15.02
CA VAL A 159 -2.19 -21.70 -16.21
C VAL A 159 -2.50 -20.77 -17.37
N ARG A 160 -3.78 -20.53 -17.64
CA ARG A 160 -4.26 -19.70 -18.74
C ARG A 160 -4.71 -18.36 -18.20
N TYR A 161 -3.91 -17.33 -18.48
CA TYR A 161 -4.22 -15.97 -18.11
C TYR A 161 -5.04 -15.28 -19.19
N GLN A 162 -5.91 -14.36 -18.77
CA GLN A 162 -6.66 -13.50 -19.68
C GLN A 162 -5.69 -12.75 -20.63
N PRO A 163 -6.05 -12.58 -21.91
CA PRO A 163 -5.14 -12.07 -22.94
C PRO A 163 -4.74 -10.60 -22.76
N THR A 164 -5.57 -9.81 -22.08
CA THR A 164 -5.34 -8.38 -21.87
C THR A 164 -5.12 -8.12 -20.38
N PRO A 165 -3.90 -7.78 -19.94
CA PRO A 165 -3.64 -7.37 -18.57
C PRO A 165 -4.13 -5.95 -18.31
N VAL A 166 -4.45 -5.66 -17.05
CA VAL A 166 -4.57 -4.28 -16.56
C VAL A 166 -3.17 -3.69 -16.48
N ARG A 167 -3.01 -2.42 -16.87
CA ARG A 167 -1.71 -1.75 -16.90
C ARG A 167 -1.76 -0.42 -16.15
N MET A 168 -0.80 -0.21 -15.27
CA MET A 168 -0.52 1.06 -14.62
C MET A 168 0.94 1.43 -14.85
N THR A 169 1.22 2.72 -15.04
CA THR A 169 2.57 3.27 -15.07
C THR A 169 2.73 4.29 -13.95
N MET A 170 3.95 4.44 -13.46
CA MET A 170 4.33 5.46 -12.51
C MET A 170 5.51 6.26 -13.04
N GLU A 171 5.47 7.56 -12.79
CA GLU A 171 6.61 8.43 -13.04
C GLU A 171 7.58 8.37 -11.83
N PRO A 172 8.89 8.59 -12.05
CA PRO A 172 9.85 8.76 -10.98
C PRO A 172 9.43 9.85 -10.00
N ASP A 173 9.35 9.51 -8.72
CA ASP A 173 9.12 10.46 -7.64
C ASP A 173 10.43 10.68 -6.88
N LEU A 174 11.18 11.70 -7.31
CA LEU A 174 12.42 12.14 -6.64
C LEU A 174 12.17 13.33 -5.70
N SER A 175 10.90 13.58 -5.35
CA SER A 175 10.53 14.71 -4.49
C SER A 175 10.35 14.31 -3.03
N ARG A 176 10.01 13.03 -2.77
CA ARG A 176 9.69 12.55 -1.43
C ARG A 176 10.19 11.12 -1.19
N GLU A 177 11.05 10.95 -0.19
CA GLU A 177 11.48 9.65 0.32
C GLU A 177 10.54 9.14 1.40
N SER A 178 9.31 8.78 1.02
CA SER A 178 8.37 8.14 1.93
C SER A 178 7.80 6.88 1.31
N ALA A 179 7.58 5.87 2.15
CA ALA A 179 6.77 4.73 1.82
C ALA A 179 5.31 5.15 1.62
N ARG A 180 4.58 4.39 0.80
CA ARG A 180 3.20 4.73 0.46
C ARG A 180 2.48 3.54 -0.14
N ASN A 181 1.16 3.59 -0.03
CA ASN A 181 0.27 2.69 -0.75
C ASN A 181 0.07 3.19 -2.19
N VAL A 182 0.27 2.33 -3.17
CA VAL A 182 -0.09 2.54 -4.58
C VAL A 182 -1.26 1.63 -4.93
N SER A 183 -2.40 2.24 -5.26
CA SER A 183 -3.64 1.53 -5.60
C SER A 183 -3.78 1.35 -7.11
N ILE A 184 -3.72 0.10 -7.58
CA ILE A 184 -3.92 -0.29 -8.98
C ILE A 184 -5.40 -0.62 -9.18
N PRO A 185 -6.17 0.11 -10.02
CA PRO A 185 -7.55 -0.23 -10.33
C PRO A 185 -7.59 -1.48 -11.21
N LEU A 186 -8.27 -2.52 -10.76
CA LEU A 186 -8.28 -3.86 -11.38
C LEU A 186 -9.46 -4.08 -12.33
N GLU A 187 -10.23 -3.04 -12.63
CA GLU A 187 -11.32 -3.03 -13.61
C GLU A 187 -12.41 -4.09 -13.33
N ASN A 188 -12.62 -4.47 -12.07
CA ASN A 188 -13.59 -5.50 -11.67
C ASN A 188 -13.37 -6.82 -12.43
N ARG A 189 -12.11 -7.18 -12.68
CA ARG A 189 -11.78 -8.41 -13.38
C ARG A 189 -11.95 -9.61 -12.47
N VAL A 190 -12.39 -10.71 -13.06
CA VAL A 190 -12.63 -11.97 -12.34
C VAL A 190 -11.43 -12.90 -12.46
N GLY A 191 -11.00 -13.49 -11.35
CA GLY A 191 -9.94 -14.49 -11.32
C GLY A 191 -9.90 -15.26 -10.00
N LYS A 192 -9.22 -16.40 -10.00
CA LYS A 192 -8.76 -17.09 -8.78
C LYS A 192 -7.26 -16.89 -8.56
N PHE A 193 -6.53 -16.55 -9.62
CA PHE A 193 -5.12 -16.25 -9.60
C PHE A 193 -4.89 -14.85 -10.13
N VAL A 194 -4.08 -14.08 -9.43
CA VAL A 194 -3.67 -12.73 -9.83
C VAL A 194 -2.14 -12.70 -9.91
N LYS A 195 -1.61 -12.44 -11.10
CA LYS A 195 -0.17 -12.22 -11.29
C LYS A 195 0.08 -10.74 -11.51
N ILE A 196 0.93 -10.15 -10.70
CA ILE A 196 1.41 -8.78 -10.86
C ILE A 196 2.86 -8.84 -11.32
N GLN A 197 3.13 -8.22 -12.46
CA GLN A 197 4.47 -8.03 -12.99
C GLN A 197 4.86 -6.56 -12.83
N PHE A 198 5.90 -6.31 -12.02
CA PHE A 198 6.42 -4.98 -11.76
C PHE A 198 7.65 -4.68 -12.62
N GLY A 199 7.68 -3.49 -13.20
CA GLY A 199 8.86 -2.90 -13.81
C GLY A 199 9.65 -2.05 -12.82
N PHE A 200 10.96 -1.96 -12.99
CA PHE A 200 11.85 -1.21 -12.10
C PHE A 200 12.03 0.25 -12.55
N LEU A 201 12.07 1.20 -11.61
CA LEU A 201 12.59 2.57 -11.80
C LEU A 201 14.02 2.76 -11.26
N ALA A 202 14.46 1.85 -10.39
CA ALA A 202 15.76 1.89 -9.73
C ALA A 202 16.33 0.47 -9.61
N HIS A 203 17.46 0.34 -8.91
CA HIS A 203 18.08 -0.97 -8.66
C HIS A 203 17.17 -1.87 -7.81
N TRP A 204 16.42 -1.30 -6.87
CA TRP A 204 15.60 -2.07 -5.94
C TRP A 204 14.12 -1.68 -6.01
N ILE A 205 13.27 -2.69 -5.91
CA ILE A 205 11.87 -2.55 -5.48
C ILE A 205 11.78 -3.17 -4.08
N LEU A 206 11.21 -2.41 -3.13
CA LEU A 206 10.90 -2.89 -1.78
C LEU A 206 9.38 -2.84 -1.57
N ILE A 207 8.80 -3.98 -1.17
CA ILE A 207 7.37 -4.13 -0.88
C ILE A 207 7.23 -4.73 0.51
N SER A 208 6.38 -4.14 1.35
CA SER A 208 6.07 -4.74 2.66
C SER A 208 4.74 -5.47 2.66
N GLU A 209 3.77 -5.02 1.88
CA GLU A 209 2.39 -5.55 1.92
C GLU A 209 1.70 -5.38 0.55
N ILE A 210 0.94 -6.38 0.14
CA ILE A 210 0.04 -6.37 -1.02
C ILE A 210 -1.33 -6.87 -0.57
N SER A 211 -2.32 -5.99 -0.63
CA SER A 211 -3.72 -6.33 -0.30
C SER A 211 -4.63 -6.14 -1.51
N PHE A 212 -5.77 -6.84 -1.50
CA PHE A 212 -6.72 -6.85 -2.62
C PHE A 212 -8.12 -6.51 -2.15
N GLU A 213 -8.73 -5.50 -2.76
CA GLU A 213 -10.17 -5.25 -2.63
C GLU A 213 -10.91 -6.11 -3.66
N SER A 214 -11.70 -7.07 -3.17
CA SER A 214 -12.42 -8.01 -4.03
C SER A 214 -13.73 -8.51 -3.41
N GLY A 215 -14.69 -8.88 -4.25
CA GLY A 215 -15.95 -9.52 -3.88
C GLY A 215 -15.99 -10.99 -4.26
N GLU A 216 -16.83 -11.78 -3.58
CA GLU A 216 -17.15 -13.14 -4.02
C GLU A 216 -17.78 -13.11 -5.41
N PHE A 217 -17.29 -13.98 -6.31
CA PHE A 217 -17.90 -14.19 -7.61
C PHE A 217 -19.02 -15.24 -7.46
N GLN A 218 -20.27 -14.83 -7.69
CA GLN A 218 -21.46 -15.68 -7.62
C GLN A 218 -21.76 -16.42 -8.93
#